data_AF-A0A485NUT7-F1
#
_entry.id   AF-A0A485NUT7-F1
#
_cell.length_a   1.000
_cell.length_b   1.000
_cell.length_c   1.000
_cell.angle_alpha   90.00
_cell.angle_beta   90.00
_cell.angle_gamma   90.00
#
_symmetry.space_group_name_H-M   'P 1'
#
loop_
_entity.id
_entity.type
_entity.pdbx_description
1 polymer ?
#
loop_
_entity_poly.entity_id
_entity_poly.type
_entity_poly.pdbx_seq_one_letter_code
_entity_poly.pdbx_strand_id
1 'polypeptide(L)' 'MSWVRQAPGKGLQWVSAISSGGRTYYADSVKGRFTMSRDNAKNTLYLQMNNLWGEDKATYYCARDR' A
#
# COMPACT_ATOMS: atom_id res chain seq x y z
N MET A 1 2.07 3.93 8.87
CA MET A 1 1.94 4.50 7.50
C MET A 1 1.43 3.37 6.62
N SER A 2 0.43 3.67 5.81
CA SER A 2 -0.38 2.66 5.16
C SER A 2 -0.76 3.11 3.74
N TRP A 3 -0.86 2.16 2.82
CA TRP A 3 -1.57 2.36 1.56
C TRP A 3 -2.97 1.80 1.66
N VAL A 4 -3.93 2.59 1.19
CA VAL A 4 -5.32 2.17 1.02
C VAL A 4 -5.72 2.42 -0.43
N ARG A 5 -6.65 1.63 -0.95
CA ARG A 5 -7.19 1.79 -2.30
C ARG A 5 -8.70 1.84 -2.29
N GLN A 6 -9.26 2.51 -3.29
CA GLN A 6 -10.69 2.57 -3.53
C GLN A 6 -10.98 2.26 -5.00
N ALA A 7 -11.61 1.11 -5.26
CA ALA A 7 -12.14 0.80 -6.58
C ALA A 7 -13.48 1.52 -6.80
N PRO A 8 -13.88 1.81 -8.05
CA PRO A 8 -15.18 2.42 -8.35
C PRO A 8 -16.34 1.63 -7.73
N GLY A 9 -17.21 2.29 -6.97
CA GLY A 9 -18.35 1.66 -6.29
C GLY A 9 -18.00 0.77 -5.09
N LYS A 10 -16.74 0.80 -4.61
CA LYS A 10 -16.30 0.08 -3.41
C LYS A 10 -15.86 1.06 -2.31
N GLY A 11 -15.87 0.58 -1.07
CA GLY A 11 -15.29 1.29 0.07
C GLY A 11 -13.76 1.29 0.03
N LEU A 12 -13.14 1.99 0.99
CA LEU A 12 -11.70 1.94 1.19
C LEU A 12 -11.26 0.53 1.61
N GLN A 13 -10.22 0.03 0.95
CA GLN A 13 -9.60 -1.26 1.22
C GLN A 13 -8.15 -1.06 1.60
N TRP A 14 -7.73 -1.69 2.69
CA TRP A 14 -6.32 -1.67 3.10
C TRP A 14 -5.46 -2.52 2.15
N VAL A 15 -4.27 -2.01 1.79
CA VAL A 15 -3.35 -2.67 0.83
C VAL A 15 -2.08 -3.13 1.53
N SER A 16 -1.41 -2.23 2.25
CA SER A 16 -0.16 -2.52 2.95
C SER A 16 0.13 -1.48 4.03
N ALA A 17 0.96 -1.84 5.02
CA ALA A 17 1.42 -0.93 6.07
C ALA A 17 2.85 -1.20 6.50
N ILE A 18 3.56 -0.15 6.92
CA ILE A 18 4.96 -0.20 7.35
C ILE A 18 5.04 0.55 8.67
N SER A 19 5.61 -0.15 9.65
CA SER A 19 5.88 0.40 10.97
C SER A 19 7.10 1.34 10.92
N SER A 20 7.27 2.13 11.98
CA SER A 20 8.48 2.94 12.18
C SER A 20 9.75 2.07 12.20
N GLY A 21 9.68 0.85 12.73
CA GLY A 21 10.77 -0.14 12.73
C GLY A 21 10.98 -0.87 11.41
N GLY A 22 10.24 -0.52 10.34
CA GLY A 22 10.44 -1.09 8.99
C GLY A 22 9.73 -2.41 8.74
N ARG A 23 9.03 -2.99 9.73
CA ARG A 23 8.20 -4.19 9.52
C ARG A 23 7.05 -3.86 8.57
N THR A 24 6.92 -4.65 7.50
CA THR A 24 5.91 -4.50 6.45
C THR A 24 4.80 -5.53 6.58
N TYR A 25 3.60 -5.13 6.20
CA TYR A 25 2.39 -5.95 6.17
C TYR A 25 1.67 -5.72 4.84
N TYR A 26 1.03 -6.76 4.32
CA TYR A 26 0.33 -6.74 3.04
C TYR A 26 -1.01 -7.42 3.16
N ALA A 27 -2.01 -6.93 2.42
CA ALA A 27 -3.26 -7.63 2.24
C ALA A 27 -3.02 -8.90 1.40
N ASP A 28 -3.78 -9.96 1.66
CA ASP A 28 -3.62 -11.24 0.95
C ASP A 28 -3.80 -11.09 -0.57
N SER A 29 -4.63 -10.15 -1.01
CA SER A 29 -4.88 -9.85 -2.42
C SER A 29 -3.64 -9.34 -3.19
N VAL A 30 -2.64 -8.79 -2.49
CA VAL A 30 -1.44 -8.19 -3.11
C VAL A 30 -0.13 -8.82 -2.63
N LYS A 31 -0.21 -9.76 -1.68
CA LYS A 31 0.94 -10.41 -1.07
C LYS A 31 1.77 -11.14 -2.14
N GLY A 32 3.09 -10.88 -2.14
CA GLY A 32 4.02 -11.43 -3.14
C GLY A 32 4.05 -10.69 -4.48
N ARG A 33 3.14 -9.74 -4.73
CA ARG A 33 3.12 -8.91 -5.95
C ARG A 33 3.55 -7.48 -5.65
N PHE A 34 3.12 -6.92 -4.53
CA PHE A 34 3.44 -5.55 -4.14
C PHE A 34 4.58 -5.56 -3.12
N THR A 35 5.46 -4.56 -3.24
CA THR A 35 6.57 -4.32 -2.32
C THR A 35 6.48 -2.89 -1.81
N MET A 36 6.48 -2.72 -0.50
CA MET A 36 6.44 -1.41 0.13
C MET A 36 7.74 -1.10 0.84
N SER A 37 8.21 0.13 0.69
CA SER A 37 9.43 0.63 1.32
C SER A 37 9.26 2.08 1.77
N ARG A 38 10.14 2.54 2.66
CA ARG A 38 10.16 3.92 3.16
C ARG A 38 11.58 4.48 3.15
N ASP A 39 11.71 5.75 2.81
CA ASP A 39 12.94 6.53 3.00
C ASP A 39 12.70 7.53 4.13
N ASN A 40 13.38 7.31 5.26
CA ASN A 40 13.19 8.12 6.46
C ASN A 40 13.84 9.50 6.34
N ALA A 41 14.96 9.60 5.60
CA ALA A 41 15.65 10.86 5.40
C ALA A 41 14.83 11.80 4.51
N LYS A 42 14.09 11.24 3.55
CA LYS A 42 13.21 12.00 2.64
C LYS A 42 11.75 12.07 3.10
N ASN A 43 11.39 11.36 4.17
CA ASN A 43 10.02 11.20 4.64
C ASN A 43 9.05 10.73 3.52
N THR A 44 9.53 9.80 2.69
CA THR A 44 8.79 9.32 1.51
C THR A 44 8.43 7.84 1.66
N LEU A 45 7.22 7.49 1.25
CA LEU A 45 6.72 6.11 1.20
C LEU A 45 6.57 5.68 -0.25
N TYR A 46 7.06 4.49 -0.58
CA TYR A 46 7.01 3.92 -1.92
C TYR A 46 6.17 2.63 -1.91
N LEU A 47 5.30 2.48 -2.91
CA LEU A 47 4.61 1.23 -3.21
C LEU A 47 4.99 0.80 -4.62
N GLN A 48 5.88 -0.19 -4.70
CA GLN A 48 6.19 -0.85 -5.96
C GLN A 48 5.15 -1.93 -6.20
N MET A 49 4.46 -1.85 -7.34
CA MET A 49 3.42 -2.79 -7.72
C MET A 49 3.91 -3.61 -8.90
N ASN A 50 4.33 -4.86 -8.64
CA ASN A 50 4.73 -5.79 -9.70
C ASN A 50 3.53 -6.67 -10.09
N ASN A 51 3.45 -7.08 -11.36
CA ASN A 51 2.41 -7.99 -11.87
C ASN A 51 0.97 -7.55 -11.52
N LEU A 52 0.57 -6.37 -12.02
CA LEU A 52 -0.77 -5.79 -11.81
C LEU A 52 -1.86 -6.59 -12.55
N TRP A 53 -3.00 -6.77 -11.89
CA TRP A 53 -4.18 -7.42 -12.46
C TRP A 53 -5.33 -6.41 -12.62
N GLY A 54 -6.38 -6.80 -13.37
CA GLY A 54 -7.55 -5.95 -13.58
C GLY A 54 -8.24 -5.53 -12.26
N GLU A 55 -8.22 -6.41 -11.26
CA GLU A 55 -8.77 -6.17 -9.92
C GLU A 55 -7.99 -5.10 -9.12
N ASP A 56 -6.77 -4.76 -9.53
CA ASP A 56 -5.95 -3.75 -8.85
C ASP A 56 -6.27 -2.32 -9.32
N LYS A 57 -7.15 -2.15 -10.31
CA LYS A 57 -7.58 -0.84 -10.81
C LYS A 57 -8.40 -0.11 -9.75
N ALA A 58 -7.77 0.87 -9.10
CA ALA A 58 -8.34 1.66 -8.03
C ALA A 58 -7.59 3.00 -7.90
N THR A 59 -8.17 3.94 -7.16
CA THR A 59 -7.42 5.11 -6.67
C THR A 59 -6.67 4.72 -5.40
N TYR A 60 -5.37 5.00 -5.34
CA TYR A 60 -4.50 4.66 -4.20
C TYR A 60 -4.20 5.91 -3.37
N TYR A 61 -4.26 5.76 -2.06
CA TYR A 61 -4.01 6.84 -1.09
C TYR A 61 -2.94 6.41 -0.09
N CYS A 62 -2.01 7.31 0.18
CA CYS A 62 -1.09 7.19 1.29
C CYS A 62 -1.74 7.76 2.55
N ALA A 63 -1.76 6.98 3.63
CA ALA A 63 -2.33 7.35 4.91
C ALA A 63 -1.27 7.24 6.03
N ARG A 64 -1.28 8.20 6.95
CA ARG A 64 -0.47 8.16 8.17
C ARG A 64 -1.39 7.85 9.34
N ASP A 65 -1.09 6.77 10.06
CA ASP A 65 -1.75 6.48 11.34
C ASP A 65 -1.41 7.62 12.31
N ARG A 66 -2.43 8.14 13.01
CA ARG A 66 -2.27 9.24 13.97
C ARG A 66 -1.46 8.83 15.18
#